data_AF-A0AAU5N0H5-F1
#
_entry.id   AF-A0AAU5N0H5-F1
#
_cell.length_a   1.000
_cell.length_b   1.000
_cell.length_c   1.000
_cell.angle_alpha   90.00
_cell.angle_beta   90.00
_cell.angle_gamma   90.00
#
_symmetry.space_group_name_H-M   'P 1'
#
loop_
_entity.id
_entity.type
_entity.pdbx_description
1 polymer ?
#
loop_
_entity_poly.entity_id
_entity_poly.type
_entity_poly.pdbx_seq_one_letter_code
_entity_poly.pdbx_strand_id
1 'polypeptide(L)'
;MPTTSPYTGRTRADWERSADQLLLAVRPYASPRHGRIDLPGPRPSWSGPLSDGLEGYARTWLLAAFRIAGARGEDPHGFLGRYAEGLAAGTSDPAGGPDAWPGMAGTPQAVVESASIALGLRLTRPWLWDTLDDATRQRAVDWLLPALGPSPVNNNWWLFGLTVAGFLQDAGIETDRARRTIDRALERVEDWYLGDGWYSDGPNRSFDHYNAWAMHFYPVLHAHLAGDRDLLERYGPRLHRQLDDYSRMFGADGAPMPFGRSLTYRFAAAAAPWLGALTGYTPLTPGATRRLASGTLGYFLDRGATDRDGLLTLGWHGPYAPMLQTYSGPASPYWASKGFLGLLMPPDHPVWTAVEEPLPAEREDAVTVLGPTGMLLQSTAADGLVRLHNHGSNHVGDDEDPGYARFAYSTRTGPTHGDAARDNHFALILDGAPTARPTAGPLGPAASAHTPRPGIRVVSATLVHGRAEVRAHLVTGAPEGTPVRQTGWATGDPALTAQLHPVHGYDGEARELPGGPTMFGETSGLLAVDGVTTGPRSLFVSLASLTGEAEPAPVATLADIRVRSPHEIHVTWHDGTTAVLRLPEE
;
A
#
# COMPACT_ATOMS: atom_id res chain seq x y z
N MET A 1 -7.35 -17.41 32.50
CA MET A 1 -8.10 -16.77 31.40
C MET A 1 -7.47 -17.27 30.10
N PRO A 2 -8.23 -17.77 29.11
CA PRO A 2 -7.69 -18.01 27.78
C PRO A 2 -7.09 -16.70 27.26
N THR A 3 -5.95 -16.75 26.57
CA THR A 3 -5.38 -15.55 25.93
C THR A 3 -6.37 -15.07 24.87
N THR A 4 -6.78 -13.80 24.93
CA THR A 4 -7.68 -13.26 23.89
C THR A 4 -6.94 -13.12 22.56
N SER A 5 -5.62 -13.01 22.54
CA SER A 5 -4.80 -12.92 21.33
C SER A 5 -3.95 -14.20 21.10
N PRO A 6 -4.57 -15.35 20.75
CA PRO A 6 -3.84 -16.61 20.56
C PRO A 6 -2.87 -16.62 19.38
N TYR A 7 -3.00 -15.70 18.41
CA TYR A 7 -2.12 -15.68 17.23
C TYR A 7 -0.99 -14.68 17.37
N THR A 8 -1.29 -13.46 17.82
CA THR A 8 -0.28 -12.38 17.85
C THR A 8 0.33 -12.17 19.23
N GLY A 9 -0.37 -12.59 20.29
CA GLY A 9 -0.02 -12.25 21.67
C GLY A 9 -0.13 -10.75 22.01
N ARG A 10 -0.58 -9.89 21.07
CA ARG A 10 -0.60 -8.44 21.23
C ARG A 10 -1.95 -7.94 21.72
N THR A 11 -1.89 -6.93 22.58
CA THR A 11 -3.03 -6.30 23.24
C THR A 11 -3.09 -4.81 22.92
N ARG A 12 -4.16 -4.12 23.35
CA ARG A 12 -4.23 -2.65 23.27
C ARG A 12 -3.03 -1.98 23.96
N ALA A 13 -2.56 -2.52 25.09
CA ALA A 13 -1.41 -2.00 25.80
C ALA A 13 -0.11 -2.08 24.99
N ASP A 14 0.03 -3.08 24.10
CA ASP A 14 1.18 -3.18 23.21
C ASP A 14 1.13 -2.11 22.10
N TRP A 15 -0.06 -1.80 21.59
CA TRP A 15 -0.26 -0.67 20.68
C TRP A 15 0.04 0.68 21.36
N GLU A 16 -0.42 0.90 22.59
CA GLU A 16 -0.09 2.11 23.35
C GLU A 16 1.41 2.23 23.59
N ARG A 17 2.06 1.14 24.01
CA ARG A 17 3.50 1.10 24.23
C ARG A 17 4.28 1.38 22.95
N SER A 18 3.89 0.79 21.82
CA SER A 18 4.52 1.05 20.53
C SER A 18 4.35 2.50 20.10
N ALA A 19 3.16 3.09 20.30
CA ALA A 19 2.95 4.52 20.04
C ALA A 19 3.88 5.39 20.91
N ASP A 20 3.92 5.10 22.22
CA ASP A 20 4.74 5.84 23.17
C ASP A 20 6.23 5.73 22.83
N GLN A 21 6.72 4.53 22.48
CA GLN A 21 8.11 4.30 22.07
C GLN A 21 8.49 5.08 20.80
N LEU A 22 7.66 5.03 19.75
CA LEU A 22 7.90 5.76 18.51
C LEU A 22 7.90 7.27 18.73
N LEU A 23 6.99 7.79 19.56
CA LEU A 23 6.93 9.22 19.89
C LEU A 23 8.10 9.67 20.79
N LEU A 24 8.57 8.80 21.68
CA LEU A 24 9.73 9.10 22.53
C LEU A 24 11.03 9.09 21.72
N ALA A 25 11.17 8.17 20.76
CA ALA A 25 12.34 8.03 19.92
C ALA A 25 12.63 9.28 19.06
N VAL A 26 11.59 10.00 18.61
CA VAL A 26 11.77 11.20 17.78
C VAL A 26 12.14 12.47 18.56
N ARG A 27 11.95 12.49 19.90
CA ARG A 27 12.16 13.70 20.72
C ARG A 27 13.54 14.33 20.63
N PRO A 28 14.65 13.56 20.59
CA PRO A 28 15.99 14.14 20.49
C PRO A 28 16.23 14.94 19.20
N TYR A 29 15.38 14.75 18.19
CA TYR A 29 15.48 15.37 16.87
C TYR A 29 14.53 16.55 16.68
N ALA A 30 13.82 16.97 17.74
CA ALA A 30 12.98 18.15 17.70
C ALA A 30 13.83 19.43 17.64
N SER A 31 13.38 20.41 16.86
CA SER A 31 13.93 21.76 16.88
C SER A 31 13.76 22.43 18.27
N PRO A 32 14.44 23.56 18.55
CA PRO A 32 14.50 24.14 19.90
C PRO A 32 13.15 24.38 20.58
N ARG A 33 12.12 24.75 19.80
CA ARG A 33 10.74 24.94 20.29
C ARG A 33 9.77 23.95 19.67
N HIS A 34 10.28 22.81 19.23
CA HIS A 34 9.51 21.66 18.76
C HIS A 34 8.68 21.91 17.49
N GLY A 35 8.94 22.98 16.73
CA GLY A 35 8.22 23.26 15.48
C GLY A 35 8.53 22.24 14.38
N ARG A 36 9.71 21.65 14.37
CA ARG A 36 10.12 20.62 13.40
C ARG A 36 10.69 19.40 14.12
N ILE A 37 10.63 18.25 13.46
CA ILE A 37 11.33 17.04 13.87
C ILE A 37 12.23 16.61 12.72
N ASP A 38 13.51 16.98 12.85
CA ASP A 38 14.52 16.81 11.81
C ASP A 38 15.21 15.44 11.95
N LEU A 39 14.53 14.39 11.51
CA LEU A 39 15.04 13.01 11.62
C LEU A 39 16.28 12.78 10.73
N PRO A 40 17.25 11.98 11.20
CA PRO A 40 18.42 11.63 10.42
C PRO A 40 18.04 10.67 9.28
N GLY A 41 18.75 10.76 8.16
CA GLY A 41 18.58 9.83 7.05
C GLY A 41 19.62 10.03 5.95
N PRO A 42 19.75 9.06 5.03
CA PRO A 42 20.79 9.08 4.00
C PRO A 42 20.54 10.14 2.91
N ARG A 43 19.32 10.65 2.79
CA ARG A 43 18.91 11.65 1.80
C ARG A 43 17.68 12.42 2.28
N PRO A 44 17.53 13.71 1.88
CA PRO A 44 16.26 14.41 2.03
C PRO A 44 15.24 13.93 0.98
N SER A 45 13.97 14.27 1.18
CA SER A 45 13.00 14.22 0.09
C SER A 45 13.33 15.26 -0.99
N TRP A 46 12.70 15.14 -2.15
CA TRP A 46 12.76 16.18 -3.18
C TRP A 46 12.22 17.56 -2.74
N SER A 47 11.46 17.64 -1.64
CA SER A 47 10.93 18.88 -1.07
C SER A 47 11.90 19.52 -0.07
N GLY A 48 13.01 18.85 0.22
CA GLY A 48 14.13 19.37 0.99
C GLY A 48 13.95 19.31 2.51
N PRO A 49 15.03 19.55 3.27
CA PRO A 49 15.06 19.33 4.72
C PRO A 49 14.04 20.13 5.53
N LEU A 50 13.69 21.34 5.08
CA LEU A 50 12.66 22.15 5.74
C LEU A 50 11.29 21.46 5.70
N SER A 51 10.91 20.91 4.54
CA SER A 51 9.70 20.12 4.38
C SER A 51 9.77 18.82 5.16
N ASP A 52 10.93 18.15 5.18
CA ASP A 52 11.13 16.90 5.91
C ASP A 52 10.99 17.09 7.43
N GLY A 53 11.40 18.24 7.96
CA GLY A 53 11.21 18.60 9.36
C GLY A 53 9.75 18.85 9.74
N LEU A 54 8.99 19.53 8.87
CA LEU A 54 7.52 19.67 9.00
C LEU A 54 6.84 18.29 8.92
N GLU A 55 7.30 17.46 7.99
CA GLU A 55 6.83 16.09 7.82
C GLU A 55 7.01 15.29 9.11
N GLY A 56 8.19 15.37 9.74
CA GLY A 56 8.45 14.75 11.04
C GLY A 56 7.48 15.22 12.12
N TYR A 57 7.25 16.53 12.22
CA TYR A 57 6.28 17.10 13.15
C TYR A 57 4.87 16.58 12.89
N ALA A 58 4.36 16.72 11.67
CA ALA A 58 2.97 16.45 11.34
C ALA A 58 2.60 14.97 11.49
N ARG A 59 3.50 14.07 11.07
CA ARG A 59 3.25 12.62 11.07
C ARG A 59 3.31 12.01 12.46
N THR A 60 4.22 12.50 13.29
CA THR A 60 4.31 12.08 14.69
C THR A 60 3.21 12.75 15.53
N TRP A 61 2.82 13.98 15.22
CA TRP A 61 1.65 14.63 15.82
C TRP A 61 0.38 13.81 15.61
N LEU A 62 0.18 13.26 14.40
CA LEU A 62 -0.97 12.39 14.12
C LEU A 62 -0.99 11.16 15.04
N LEU A 63 0.17 10.54 15.31
CA LEU A 63 0.29 9.42 16.26
C LEU A 63 -0.03 9.86 17.69
N ALA A 64 0.55 10.98 18.13
CA ALA A 64 0.26 11.56 19.44
C ALA A 64 -1.23 11.86 19.60
N ALA A 65 -1.88 12.39 18.57
CA ALA A 65 -3.30 12.67 18.59
C ALA A 65 -4.17 11.42 18.78
N PHE A 66 -3.90 10.33 18.07
CA PHE A 66 -4.59 9.05 18.31
C PHE A 66 -4.37 8.53 19.72
N ARG A 67 -3.13 8.60 20.21
CA ARG A 67 -2.74 8.14 21.55
C ARG A 67 -3.40 8.94 22.68
N ILE A 68 -3.48 10.27 22.54
CA ILE A 68 -4.08 11.19 23.51
C ILE A 68 -5.60 11.10 23.48
N ALA A 69 -6.21 11.13 22.29
CA ALA A 69 -7.66 11.04 22.14
C ALA A 69 -8.19 9.69 22.66
N GLY A 70 -7.49 8.60 22.32
CA GLY A 70 -7.79 7.26 22.83
C GLY A 70 -7.67 7.11 24.35
N ALA A 71 -6.84 7.95 24.98
CA ALA A 71 -6.66 8.01 26.44
C ALA A 71 -7.45 9.16 27.08
N ARG A 72 -8.37 9.79 26.35
CA ARG A 72 -9.24 10.89 26.82
C ARG A 72 -8.46 12.06 27.44
N GLY A 73 -7.31 12.39 26.86
CA GLY A 73 -6.46 13.49 27.31
C GLY A 73 -5.38 13.10 28.32
N GLU A 74 -5.33 11.86 28.79
CA GLU A 74 -4.23 11.39 29.62
C GLU A 74 -2.93 11.35 28.80
N ASP A 75 -1.93 12.10 29.26
CA ASP A 75 -0.66 12.30 28.58
C ASP A 75 0.52 12.15 29.57
N PRO A 76 0.84 10.91 30.00
CA PRO A 76 1.87 10.65 31.00
C PRO A 76 3.28 11.04 30.53
N HIS A 77 3.48 11.22 29.22
CA HIS A 77 4.77 11.57 28.64
C HIS A 77 4.89 13.06 28.31
N GLY A 78 3.82 13.85 28.40
CA GLY A 78 3.82 15.28 28.07
C GLY A 78 4.01 15.55 26.58
N PHE A 79 3.40 14.74 25.70
CA PHE A 79 3.37 14.99 24.26
C PHE A 79 2.61 16.27 23.91
N LEU A 80 1.43 16.49 24.48
CA LEU A 80 0.50 17.55 24.10
C LEU A 80 1.13 18.94 24.25
N GLY A 81 1.81 19.21 25.36
CA GLY A 81 2.49 20.48 25.59
C GLY A 81 3.61 20.76 24.57
N ARG A 82 4.35 19.73 24.17
CA ARG A 82 5.44 19.86 23.18
C ARG A 82 4.90 20.16 21.79
N TYR A 83 3.85 19.46 21.38
CA TYR A 83 3.19 19.74 20.10
C TYR A 83 2.47 21.08 20.11
N ALA A 84 1.88 21.51 21.22
CA ALA A 84 1.31 22.85 21.34
C ALA A 84 2.38 23.95 21.18
N GLU A 85 3.55 23.79 21.82
CA GLU A 85 4.68 24.71 21.63
C GLU A 85 5.17 24.71 20.18
N GLY A 86 5.31 23.51 19.59
CA GLY A 86 5.75 23.35 18.20
C GLY A 86 4.80 23.96 17.18
N LEU A 87 3.49 23.79 17.34
CA LEU A 87 2.46 24.46 16.54
C LEU A 87 2.59 25.98 16.65
N ALA A 88 2.76 26.50 17.86
CA ALA A 88 2.89 27.94 18.08
C ALA A 88 4.16 28.51 17.45
N ALA A 89 5.29 27.81 17.58
CA ALA A 89 6.57 28.20 17.02
C ALA A 89 6.59 28.09 15.49
N GLY A 90 6.17 26.96 14.93
CA GLY A 90 6.21 26.70 13.50
C GLY A 90 5.30 27.61 12.67
N THR A 91 4.18 28.04 13.24
CA THR A 91 3.26 29.00 12.60
C THR A 91 3.65 30.47 12.84
N SER A 92 4.59 30.75 13.75
CA SER A 92 4.96 32.12 14.12
C SER A 92 6.06 32.75 13.27
N ASP A 93 6.91 31.95 12.65
CA ASP A 93 8.16 32.41 12.06
C ASP A 93 8.10 32.38 10.53
N PRO A 94 8.43 33.46 9.79
CA PRO A 94 8.66 33.37 8.35
C PRO A 94 9.68 32.28 8.02
N ALA A 95 9.53 31.63 6.86
CA ALA A 95 10.39 30.53 6.42
C ALA A 95 11.88 30.92 6.52
N GLY A 96 12.57 30.42 7.56
CA GLY A 96 13.96 30.80 7.84
C GLY A 96 14.43 30.53 9.27
N GLY A 97 13.54 30.50 10.26
CA GLY A 97 13.88 30.11 11.63
C GLY A 97 13.96 28.60 11.85
N PRO A 98 14.61 28.15 12.96
CA PRO A 98 14.83 26.72 13.24
C PRO A 98 13.54 25.92 13.46
N ASP A 99 12.45 26.58 13.85
CA ASP A 99 11.14 25.97 14.08
C ASP A 99 10.15 26.23 12.93
N ALA A 100 10.47 27.11 11.99
CA ALA A 100 9.54 27.66 11.00
C ALA A 100 8.96 26.59 10.07
N TRP A 101 7.67 26.69 9.75
CA TRP A 101 7.04 25.85 8.74
C TRP A 101 7.13 26.48 7.34
N PRO A 102 7.35 25.67 6.30
CA PRO A 102 7.27 26.17 4.94
C PRO A 102 5.84 26.59 4.59
N GLY A 103 5.72 27.64 3.77
CA GLY A 103 4.44 28.05 3.20
C GLY A 103 4.02 27.11 2.05
N MET A 104 2.72 26.80 1.97
CA MET A 104 2.19 25.83 0.99
C MET A 104 2.39 26.23 -0.48
N ALA A 105 2.44 27.53 -0.78
CA ALA A 105 2.64 28.00 -2.16
C ALA A 105 4.04 27.67 -2.70
N GLY A 106 5.07 27.68 -1.84
CA GLY A 106 6.46 27.36 -2.21
C GLY A 106 6.83 25.90 -1.94
N THR A 107 6.02 25.18 -1.17
CA THR A 107 6.27 23.78 -0.78
C THR A 107 4.96 23.00 -0.83
N PRO A 108 4.57 22.47 -2.00
CA PRO A 108 3.31 21.74 -2.16
C PRO A 108 3.14 20.57 -1.19
N GLN A 109 4.25 19.93 -0.77
CA GLN A 109 4.24 18.88 0.24
C GLN A 109 3.64 19.34 1.58
N ALA A 110 3.72 20.63 1.93
CA ALA A 110 3.09 21.15 3.15
C ALA A 110 1.56 21.00 3.15
N VAL A 111 0.92 20.93 1.97
CA VAL A 111 -0.53 20.61 1.87
C VAL A 111 -0.79 19.19 2.36
N VAL A 112 0.08 18.23 2.03
CA VAL A 112 -0.01 16.84 2.49
C VAL A 112 0.08 16.77 4.01
N GLU A 113 1.10 17.43 4.57
CA GLU A 113 1.35 17.42 6.02
C GLU A 113 0.26 18.17 6.82
N SER A 114 -0.37 19.17 6.21
CA SER A 114 -1.48 19.92 6.83
C SER A 114 -2.68 19.05 7.19
N ALA A 115 -2.92 17.96 6.43
CA ALA A 115 -3.99 17.02 6.74
C ALA A 115 -3.75 16.29 8.06
N SER A 116 -2.51 15.88 8.34
CA SER A 116 -2.12 15.24 9.60
C SER A 116 -2.21 16.23 10.78
N ILE A 117 -1.81 17.49 10.56
CA ILE A 117 -1.94 18.57 11.54
C ILE A 117 -3.42 18.81 11.88
N ALA A 118 -4.24 19.08 10.87
CA ALA A 118 -5.66 19.36 11.05
C ALA A 118 -6.42 18.18 11.67
N LEU A 119 -6.15 16.95 11.23
CA LEU A 119 -6.77 15.77 11.82
C LEU A 119 -6.39 15.61 13.29
N GLY A 120 -5.11 15.77 13.63
CA GLY A 120 -4.68 15.71 15.02
C GLY A 120 -5.34 16.80 15.88
N LEU A 121 -5.40 18.04 15.39
CA LEU A 121 -6.10 19.15 16.06
C LEU A 121 -7.58 18.86 16.26
N ARG A 122 -8.24 18.27 15.26
CA ARG A 122 -9.66 17.87 15.34
C ARG A 122 -9.88 16.81 16.41
N LEU A 123 -9.04 15.78 16.45
CA LEU A 123 -9.13 14.67 17.40
C LEU A 123 -8.83 15.10 18.84
N THR A 124 -7.89 16.03 19.03
CA THR A 124 -7.49 16.48 20.38
C THR A 124 -8.07 17.84 20.75
N ARG A 125 -9.09 18.31 20.03
CA ARG A 125 -9.59 19.69 20.16
C ARG A 125 -9.85 20.14 21.60
N PRO A 126 -10.55 19.36 22.46
CA PRO A 126 -10.82 19.77 23.84
C PRO A 126 -9.57 19.93 24.72
N TRP A 127 -8.47 19.26 24.37
CA TRP A 127 -7.23 19.25 25.17
C TRP A 127 -6.15 20.16 24.63
N LEU A 128 -6.19 20.52 23.33
CA LEU A 128 -5.18 21.38 22.71
C LEU A 128 -5.82 22.62 22.09
N TRP A 129 -6.56 22.48 20.98
CA TRP A 129 -7.04 23.61 20.18
C TRP A 129 -7.86 24.62 20.99
N ASP A 130 -8.79 24.15 21.81
CA ASP A 130 -9.67 25.02 22.58
C ASP A 130 -8.93 25.74 23.72
N THR A 131 -7.73 25.26 24.10
CA THR A 131 -6.88 25.84 25.15
C THR A 131 -5.80 26.80 24.65
N LEU A 132 -5.56 26.84 23.34
CA LEU A 132 -4.59 27.76 22.73
C LEU A 132 -5.08 29.21 22.84
N ASP A 133 -4.12 30.13 22.94
CA ASP A 133 -4.40 31.57 22.84
C ASP A 133 -4.85 31.96 21.41
N ASP A 134 -5.59 33.07 21.32
CA ASP A 134 -6.17 33.54 20.06
C ASP A 134 -5.12 33.83 18.98
N ALA A 135 -3.94 34.34 19.37
CA ALA A 135 -2.90 34.67 18.41
C ALA A 135 -2.31 33.40 17.78
N THR A 136 -2.08 32.36 18.58
CA THR A 136 -1.62 31.06 18.10
C THR A 136 -2.69 30.39 17.23
N ARG A 137 -3.96 30.42 17.63
CA ARG A 137 -5.07 29.92 16.80
C ARG A 137 -5.13 30.62 15.45
N GLN A 138 -5.03 31.95 15.43
CA GLN A 138 -5.07 32.72 14.19
C GLN A 138 -3.92 32.33 13.25
N ARG A 139 -2.68 32.25 13.75
CA ARG A 139 -1.53 31.85 12.91
C ARG A 139 -1.66 30.43 12.37
N ALA A 140 -2.17 29.49 13.17
CA ALA A 140 -2.44 28.13 12.71
C ALA A 140 -3.51 28.10 11.61
N VAL A 141 -4.60 28.88 11.76
CA VAL A 141 -5.62 29.03 10.71
C VAL A 141 -5.00 29.61 9.45
N ASP A 142 -4.25 30.70 9.55
CA ASP A 142 -3.62 31.36 8.40
C ASP A 142 -2.70 30.41 7.63
N TRP A 143 -1.98 29.54 8.35
CA TRP A 143 -1.15 28.51 7.73
C TRP A 143 -1.96 27.40 7.06
N LEU A 144 -3.11 27.00 7.62
CA LEU A 144 -3.98 25.94 7.08
C LEU A 144 -4.86 26.40 5.90
N LEU A 145 -5.27 27.66 5.87
CA LEU A 145 -6.24 28.17 4.88
C LEU A 145 -5.86 27.95 3.40
N PRO A 146 -4.59 28.01 2.98
CA PRO A 146 -4.21 27.72 1.60
C PRO A 146 -4.58 26.29 1.16
N ALA A 147 -4.64 25.31 2.06
CA ALA A 147 -5.04 23.93 1.73
C ALA A 147 -6.50 23.81 1.27
N LEU A 148 -7.33 24.84 1.50
CA LEU A 148 -8.71 24.90 0.99
C LEU A 148 -8.79 25.24 -0.52
N GLY A 149 -7.66 25.52 -1.16
CA GLY A 149 -7.57 25.69 -2.61
C GLY A 149 -7.86 24.38 -3.38
N PRO A 150 -7.96 24.46 -4.72
CA PRO A 150 -7.93 23.27 -5.57
C PRO A 150 -6.60 22.50 -5.40
N SER A 151 -6.67 21.16 -5.49
CA SER A 151 -5.46 20.34 -5.42
C SER A 151 -4.53 20.63 -6.62
N PRO A 152 -3.20 20.72 -6.42
CA PRO A 152 -2.25 20.89 -7.51
C PRO A 152 -2.08 19.61 -8.34
N VAL A 153 -2.45 18.44 -7.79
CA VAL A 153 -2.34 17.14 -8.45
C VAL A 153 -3.68 16.42 -8.42
N ASN A 154 -3.99 15.75 -9.52
CA ASN A 154 -5.30 15.16 -9.74
C ASN A 154 -5.39 13.69 -9.28
N ASN A 155 -5.23 13.47 -7.98
CA ASN A 155 -5.27 12.16 -7.31
C ASN A 155 -5.75 12.34 -5.85
N ASN A 156 -5.43 11.40 -4.96
CA ASN A 156 -5.75 11.46 -3.52
C ASN A 156 -5.41 12.78 -2.81
N TRP A 157 -4.58 13.67 -3.37
CA TRP A 157 -4.28 14.98 -2.82
C TRP A 157 -5.51 15.87 -2.55
N TRP A 158 -6.62 15.67 -3.29
CA TRP A 158 -7.88 16.35 -3.01
C TRP A 158 -8.41 16.09 -1.58
N LEU A 159 -8.07 14.94 -0.99
CA LEU A 159 -8.52 14.54 0.34
C LEU A 159 -7.76 15.25 1.48
N PHE A 160 -6.60 15.83 1.20
CA PHE A 160 -5.86 16.60 2.21
C PHE A 160 -6.59 17.90 2.55
N GLY A 161 -7.02 18.64 1.52
CA GLY A 161 -7.84 19.84 1.69
C GLY A 161 -9.19 19.54 2.36
N LEU A 162 -9.83 18.40 2.04
CA LEU A 162 -11.03 17.93 2.73
C LEU A 162 -10.80 17.74 4.22
N THR A 163 -9.67 17.17 4.62
CA THR A 163 -9.34 16.91 6.02
C THR A 163 -9.14 18.22 6.79
N VAL A 164 -8.43 19.18 6.18
CA VAL A 164 -8.26 20.53 6.74
C VAL A 164 -9.61 21.24 6.86
N ALA A 165 -10.43 21.19 5.83
CA ALA A 165 -11.77 21.76 5.82
C ALA A 165 -12.66 21.18 6.93
N GLY A 166 -12.63 19.85 7.14
CA GLY A 166 -13.40 19.21 8.20
C GLY A 166 -13.03 19.70 9.60
N PHE A 167 -11.74 19.92 9.88
CA PHE A 167 -11.30 20.53 11.14
C PHE A 167 -11.80 21.98 11.27
N LEU A 168 -11.61 22.82 10.25
CA LEU A 168 -12.01 24.22 10.29
C LEU A 168 -13.53 24.37 10.46
N GLN A 169 -14.31 23.52 9.80
CA GLN A 169 -15.76 23.49 9.95
C GLN A 169 -16.17 23.15 11.40
N ASP A 170 -15.61 22.10 12.00
CA ASP A 170 -15.90 21.74 13.39
C ASP A 170 -15.49 22.85 14.37
N ALA A 171 -14.37 23.52 14.11
CA ALA A 171 -13.88 24.64 14.90
C ALA A 171 -14.71 25.93 14.73
N GLY A 172 -15.66 25.97 13.78
CA GLY A 172 -16.49 27.14 13.50
C GLY A 172 -15.78 28.24 12.71
N ILE A 173 -14.76 27.89 11.92
CA ILE A 173 -13.86 28.82 11.23
C ILE A 173 -14.04 28.66 9.71
N GLU A 174 -14.27 29.77 9.00
CA GLU A 174 -14.37 29.78 7.54
C GLU A 174 -15.35 28.70 6.99
N THR A 175 -16.43 28.44 7.73
CA THR A 175 -17.31 27.27 7.56
C THR A 175 -17.89 27.15 6.16
N ASP A 176 -18.27 28.26 5.52
CA ASP A 176 -18.75 28.27 4.14
C ASP A 176 -17.67 27.88 3.13
N ARG A 177 -16.42 28.31 3.34
CA ARG A 177 -15.29 27.94 2.48
C ARG A 177 -14.87 26.50 2.72
N ALA A 178 -14.89 26.05 3.97
CA ALA A 178 -14.63 24.68 4.34
C ALA A 178 -15.65 23.73 3.67
N ARG A 179 -16.95 24.00 3.80
CA ARG A 179 -18.01 23.22 3.15
C ARG A 179 -17.81 23.10 1.64
N ARG A 180 -17.58 24.22 0.93
CA ARG A 180 -17.27 24.18 -0.52
C ARG A 180 -16.05 23.34 -0.88
N THR A 181 -15.06 23.28 0.02
CA THR A 181 -13.86 22.47 -0.19
C THR A 181 -14.16 20.98 -0.02
N ILE A 182 -14.94 20.62 1.01
CA ILE A 182 -15.41 19.25 1.25
C ILE A 182 -16.22 18.77 0.04
N ASP A 183 -17.23 19.54 -0.37
CA ASP A 183 -18.11 19.20 -1.49
C ASP A 183 -17.31 18.93 -2.77
N ARG A 184 -16.40 19.86 -3.12
CA ARG A 184 -15.57 19.75 -4.32
C ARG A 184 -14.61 18.56 -4.27
N ALA A 185 -14.01 18.28 -3.12
CA ALA A 185 -13.09 17.16 -2.96
C ALA A 185 -13.83 15.81 -3.06
N LEU A 186 -15.00 15.70 -2.43
CA LEU A 186 -15.83 14.50 -2.52
C LEU A 186 -16.36 14.29 -3.93
N GLU A 187 -16.89 15.34 -4.59
CA GLU A 187 -17.31 15.29 -5.99
C GLU A 187 -16.19 14.79 -6.89
N ARG A 188 -14.96 15.30 -6.70
CA ARG A 188 -13.82 14.86 -7.50
C ARG A 188 -13.44 13.40 -7.28
N VAL A 189 -13.54 12.90 -6.06
CA VAL A 189 -13.21 11.50 -5.76
C VAL A 189 -14.20 10.52 -6.41
N GLU A 190 -15.43 10.95 -6.67
CA GLU A 190 -16.42 10.12 -7.39
C GLU A 190 -16.00 9.80 -8.82
N ASP A 191 -15.27 10.70 -9.49
CA ASP A 191 -14.76 10.45 -10.86
C ASP A 191 -13.82 9.24 -10.94
N TRP A 192 -13.26 8.82 -9.81
CA TRP A 192 -12.32 7.71 -9.73
C TRP A 192 -12.94 6.43 -9.16
N TYR A 193 -14.19 6.48 -8.70
CA TYR A 193 -14.84 5.29 -8.16
C TYR A 193 -15.24 4.35 -9.31
N LEU A 194 -14.67 3.15 -9.31
CA LEU A 194 -14.89 2.17 -10.39
C LEU A 194 -15.91 1.09 -10.03
N GLY A 195 -16.43 1.09 -8.80
CA GLY A 195 -17.25 0.01 -8.27
C GLY A 195 -16.49 -0.89 -7.30
N ASP A 196 -17.24 -1.74 -6.59
CA ASP A 196 -16.73 -2.72 -5.62
C ASP A 196 -15.75 -2.17 -4.57
N GLY A 197 -15.92 -0.91 -4.17
CA GLY A 197 -15.04 -0.28 -3.19
C GLY A 197 -13.68 0.16 -3.75
N TRP A 198 -13.42 0.07 -5.06
CA TRP A 198 -12.13 0.41 -5.66
C TRP A 198 -12.13 1.77 -6.35
N TYR A 199 -11.06 2.53 -6.12
CA TYR A 199 -10.80 3.83 -6.72
C TYR A 199 -9.52 3.80 -7.57
N SER A 200 -9.54 4.45 -8.73
CA SER A 200 -8.40 4.50 -9.65
C SER A 200 -7.26 5.44 -9.22
N ASP A 201 -7.48 6.25 -8.18
CA ASP A 201 -6.55 7.27 -7.65
C ASP A 201 -5.96 8.17 -8.74
N GLY A 202 -6.85 8.82 -9.51
CA GLY A 202 -6.48 9.56 -10.71
C GLY A 202 -6.69 8.76 -11.99
N PRO A 203 -6.13 9.23 -13.13
CA PRO A 203 -6.42 8.67 -14.45
C PRO A 203 -5.75 7.31 -14.72
N ASN A 204 -4.69 6.95 -14.00
CA ASN A 204 -3.79 5.86 -14.37
C ASN A 204 -4.11 4.51 -13.71
N ARG A 205 -5.24 4.40 -12.97
CA ARG A 205 -5.67 3.15 -12.33
C ARG A 205 -4.62 2.59 -11.36
N SER A 206 -4.27 3.33 -10.33
CA SER A 206 -3.33 2.88 -9.29
C SER A 206 -4.11 2.31 -8.09
N PHE A 207 -4.21 0.97 -8.01
CA PHE A 207 -5.01 0.27 -6.99
C PHE A 207 -4.20 -0.18 -5.77
N ASP A 208 -3.12 0.51 -5.47
CA ASP A 208 -2.26 0.21 -4.32
C ASP A 208 -2.91 0.58 -2.97
N HIS A 209 -2.12 0.49 -1.88
CA HIS A 209 -2.58 0.76 -0.52
C HIS A 209 -3.17 2.16 -0.27
N TYR A 210 -3.00 3.12 -1.18
CA TYR A 210 -3.73 4.40 -1.12
C TYR A 210 -5.24 4.24 -1.20
N ASN A 211 -5.75 3.16 -1.80
CA ASN A 211 -7.17 2.85 -1.71
C ASN A 211 -7.61 2.75 -0.25
N ALA A 212 -6.88 2.00 0.57
CA ALA A 212 -7.19 1.81 1.99
C ALA A 212 -6.88 3.05 2.83
N TRP A 213 -5.62 3.51 2.87
CA TRP A 213 -5.17 4.53 3.84
C TRP A 213 -5.38 5.99 3.40
N ALA A 214 -5.97 6.22 2.22
CA ALA A 214 -6.34 7.55 1.75
C ALA A 214 -7.77 7.58 1.20
N MET A 215 -8.06 6.86 0.11
CA MET A 215 -9.33 6.96 -0.61
C MET A 215 -10.54 6.58 0.23
N HIS A 216 -10.42 5.54 1.07
CA HIS A 216 -11.42 5.24 2.10
C HIS A 216 -11.18 5.99 3.39
N PHE A 217 -9.92 6.08 3.83
CA PHE A 217 -9.56 6.64 5.13
C PHE A 217 -10.14 8.05 5.35
N TYR A 218 -9.89 8.99 4.43
CA TYR A 218 -10.26 10.38 4.67
C TYR A 218 -11.77 10.65 4.57
N PRO A 219 -12.51 10.20 3.54
CA PRO A 219 -13.95 10.46 3.45
C PRO A 219 -14.74 9.81 4.59
N VAL A 220 -14.46 8.55 4.91
CA VAL A 220 -15.20 7.82 5.94
C VAL A 220 -14.88 8.35 7.33
N LEU A 221 -13.60 8.64 7.64
CA LEU A 221 -13.23 9.25 8.91
C LEU A 221 -13.80 10.65 9.05
N HIS A 222 -13.82 11.45 7.98
CA HIS A 222 -14.45 12.76 7.99
C HIS A 222 -15.94 12.67 8.34
N ALA A 223 -16.69 11.79 7.65
CA ALA A 223 -18.11 11.57 7.88
C ALA A 223 -18.40 11.11 9.31
N HIS A 224 -17.59 10.16 9.83
CA HIS A 224 -17.69 9.69 11.21
C HIS A 224 -17.48 10.81 12.23
N LEU A 225 -16.40 11.59 12.09
CA LEU A 225 -16.07 12.67 13.02
C LEU A 225 -17.07 13.83 12.94
N ALA A 226 -17.66 14.08 11.77
CA ALA A 226 -18.69 15.09 11.58
C ALA A 226 -20.08 14.65 12.10
N GLY A 227 -20.27 13.36 12.41
CA GLY A 227 -21.59 12.79 12.69
C GLY A 227 -22.52 12.80 11.47
N ASP A 228 -21.96 12.87 10.26
CA ASP A 228 -22.70 12.95 9.01
C ASP A 228 -23.14 11.55 8.57
N ARG A 229 -24.43 11.26 8.79
CA ARG A 229 -25.01 9.95 8.49
C ARG A 229 -25.16 9.71 6.99
N ASP A 230 -25.48 10.74 6.21
CA ASP A 230 -25.69 10.60 4.77
C ASP A 230 -24.37 10.28 4.06
N LEU A 231 -23.28 10.95 4.46
CA LEU A 231 -21.94 10.62 3.96
C LEU A 231 -21.49 9.24 4.41
N LEU A 232 -21.78 8.82 5.64
CA LEU A 232 -21.47 7.46 6.12
C LEU A 232 -22.25 6.38 5.35
N GLU A 233 -23.53 6.60 5.06
CA GLU A 233 -24.35 5.68 4.26
C GLU A 233 -23.85 5.59 2.81
N ARG A 234 -23.22 6.64 2.29
CA ARG A 234 -22.59 6.62 0.95
C ARG A 234 -21.23 5.91 0.93
N TYR A 235 -20.32 6.28 1.84
CA TYR A 235 -18.93 5.82 1.79
C TYR A 235 -18.66 4.57 2.65
N GLY A 236 -19.43 4.35 3.71
CA GLY A 236 -19.31 3.19 4.60
C GLY A 236 -19.48 1.85 3.86
N PRO A 237 -20.54 1.63 3.07
CA PRO A 237 -20.69 0.41 2.28
C PRO A 237 -19.54 0.16 1.30
N ARG A 238 -18.94 1.23 0.74
CA ARG A 238 -17.78 1.11 -0.14
C ARG A 238 -16.54 0.64 0.62
N LEU A 239 -16.30 1.17 1.82
CA LEU A 239 -15.25 0.68 2.72
C LEU A 239 -15.49 -0.79 3.10
N HIS A 240 -16.71 -1.15 3.49
CA HIS A 240 -17.05 -2.54 3.81
C HIS A 240 -16.72 -3.48 2.65
N ARG A 241 -17.16 -3.15 1.42
CA ARG A 241 -16.88 -3.95 0.23
C ARG A 241 -15.38 -4.03 -0.06
N GLN A 242 -14.66 -2.92 0.05
CA GLN A 242 -13.21 -2.91 -0.14
C GLN A 242 -12.49 -3.77 0.90
N LEU A 243 -12.94 -3.79 2.15
CA LEU A 243 -12.32 -4.59 3.22
C LEU A 243 -12.48 -6.11 3.01
N ASP A 244 -13.52 -6.55 2.30
CA ASP A 244 -13.70 -7.96 1.94
C ASP A 244 -12.58 -8.44 1.00
N ASP A 245 -12.15 -7.58 0.09
CA ASP A 245 -11.01 -7.84 -0.80
C ASP A 245 -9.67 -7.56 -0.08
N TYR A 246 -9.56 -6.43 0.60
CA TYR A 246 -8.31 -5.93 1.18
C TYR A 246 -7.78 -6.85 2.28
N SER A 247 -8.65 -7.46 3.09
CA SER A 247 -8.24 -8.42 4.12
C SER A 247 -7.57 -9.68 3.55
N ARG A 248 -7.81 -10.00 2.28
CA ARG A 248 -7.19 -11.12 1.55
C ARG A 248 -5.83 -10.77 0.99
N MET A 249 -5.41 -9.50 1.04
CA MET A 249 -4.08 -9.04 0.63
C MET A 249 -3.03 -9.19 1.75
N PHE A 250 -3.32 -9.96 2.80
CA PHE A 250 -2.44 -10.18 3.95
C PHE A 250 -2.07 -11.65 4.09
N GLY A 251 -0.78 -11.92 4.26
CA GLY A 251 -0.26 -13.25 4.54
C GLY A 251 -0.58 -13.70 5.96
N ALA A 252 -0.48 -15.01 6.22
CA ALA A 252 -0.72 -15.58 7.55
C ALA A 252 0.20 -14.99 8.64
N ASP A 253 1.40 -14.54 8.29
CA ASP A 253 2.34 -13.91 9.22
C ASP A 253 2.06 -12.42 9.47
N GLY A 254 0.97 -11.88 8.91
CA GLY A 254 0.56 -10.48 9.04
C GLY A 254 1.17 -9.54 8.00
N ALA A 255 1.96 -10.06 7.05
CA ALA A 255 2.56 -9.28 5.96
C ALA A 255 1.47 -8.68 5.06
N PRO A 256 1.38 -7.34 4.90
CA PRO A 256 0.62 -6.76 3.82
C PRO A 256 1.32 -7.02 2.48
N MET A 257 0.54 -7.14 1.40
CA MET A 257 1.06 -7.30 0.05
C MET A 257 2.05 -6.17 -0.32
N PRO A 258 3.31 -6.45 -0.65
CA PRO A 258 4.30 -5.44 -1.05
C PRO A 258 4.07 -4.97 -2.50
N PHE A 259 2.97 -4.26 -2.73
CA PHE A 259 2.52 -3.84 -4.05
C PHE A 259 2.26 -2.33 -4.14
N GLY A 260 2.76 -1.71 -5.21
CA GLY A 260 2.62 -0.29 -5.49
C GLY A 260 3.60 0.60 -4.72
N ARG A 261 3.17 1.85 -4.47
CA ARG A 261 4.00 2.93 -3.92
C ARG A 261 3.89 3.10 -2.41
N SER A 262 4.85 3.83 -1.86
CA SER A 262 4.87 4.28 -0.45
C SER A 262 4.81 3.15 0.58
N LEU A 263 5.31 1.98 0.21
CA LEU A 263 5.38 0.80 1.06
C LEU A 263 6.16 1.05 2.37
N THR A 264 7.02 2.06 2.42
CA THR A 264 7.72 2.50 3.65
C THR A 264 6.78 2.90 4.82
N TYR A 265 5.49 3.10 4.53
CA TYR A 265 4.45 3.40 5.53
C TYR A 265 3.97 2.17 6.32
N ARG A 266 4.33 0.94 5.89
CA ARG A 266 4.20 -0.29 6.68
C ARG A 266 2.81 -0.50 7.28
N PHE A 267 2.68 -0.38 8.60
CA PHE A 267 1.45 -0.61 9.34
C PHE A 267 0.39 0.48 9.16
N ALA A 268 0.62 1.50 8.33
CA ALA A 268 -0.48 2.28 7.72
C ALA A 268 -1.50 1.36 7.01
N ALA A 269 -1.08 0.17 6.55
CA ALA A 269 -1.97 -0.85 6.01
C ALA A 269 -3.10 -1.27 6.99
N ALA A 270 -2.93 -1.09 8.30
CA ALA A 270 -3.96 -1.37 9.29
C ALA A 270 -5.03 -0.25 9.41
N ALA A 271 -4.85 0.91 8.75
CA ALA A 271 -5.73 2.07 8.94
C ALA A 271 -7.19 1.81 8.53
N ALA A 272 -7.44 1.23 7.36
CA ALA A 272 -8.80 0.94 6.90
C ALA A 272 -9.49 -0.17 7.72
N PRO A 273 -8.83 -1.30 8.07
CA PRO A 273 -9.40 -2.26 9.02
C PRO A 273 -9.84 -1.63 10.35
N TRP A 274 -9.01 -0.76 10.93
CA TRP A 274 -9.40 -0.03 12.13
C TRP A 274 -10.58 0.92 11.90
N LEU A 275 -10.61 1.61 10.77
CA LEU A 275 -11.70 2.52 10.43
C LEU A 275 -13.03 1.78 10.25
N GLY A 276 -13.00 0.60 9.62
CA GLY A 276 -14.18 -0.23 9.48
C GLY A 276 -14.72 -0.70 10.82
N ALA A 277 -13.85 -1.09 11.75
CA ALA A 277 -14.27 -1.43 13.13
C ALA A 277 -14.80 -0.21 13.91
N LEU A 278 -14.15 0.94 13.79
CA LEU A 278 -14.56 2.19 14.44
C LEU A 278 -15.95 2.67 13.98
N THR A 279 -16.24 2.52 12.69
CA THR A 279 -17.48 3.03 12.07
C THR A 279 -18.59 1.98 11.94
N GLY A 280 -18.29 0.71 12.19
CA GLY A 280 -19.20 -0.41 11.98
C GLY A 280 -19.32 -0.89 10.53
N TYR A 281 -18.59 -0.28 9.59
CA TYR A 281 -18.59 -0.65 8.18
C TYR A 281 -17.42 -1.57 7.84
N THR A 282 -17.52 -2.83 8.27
CA THR A 282 -16.50 -3.85 7.99
C THR A 282 -17.14 -5.24 7.85
N PRO A 283 -16.63 -6.11 6.97
CA PRO A 283 -17.01 -7.53 6.94
C PRO A 283 -16.28 -8.35 8.00
N LEU A 284 -15.24 -7.78 8.62
CA LEU A 284 -14.40 -8.47 9.59
C LEU A 284 -15.07 -8.48 10.96
N THR A 285 -14.98 -9.62 11.64
CA THR A 285 -15.28 -9.67 13.08
C THR A 285 -14.27 -8.81 13.85
N PRO A 286 -14.59 -8.41 15.09
CA PRO A 286 -13.63 -7.71 15.93
C PRO A 286 -12.34 -8.50 16.17
N GLY A 287 -12.44 -9.82 16.33
CA GLY A 287 -11.29 -10.74 16.46
C GLY A 287 -10.41 -10.79 15.21
N ALA A 288 -11.01 -10.88 14.02
CA ALA A 288 -10.27 -10.86 12.76
C ALA A 288 -9.61 -9.50 12.49
N THR A 289 -10.28 -8.39 12.84
CA THR A 289 -9.68 -7.06 12.75
C THR A 289 -8.45 -6.94 13.64
N ARG A 290 -8.53 -7.39 14.90
CA ARG A 290 -7.37 -7.35 15.81
C ARG A 290 -6.24 -8.25 15.32
N ARG A 291 -6.55 -9.47 14.83
CA ARG A 291 -5.56 -10.40 14.26
C ARG A 291 -4.78 -9.74 13.12
N LEU A 292 -5.49 -9.14 12.16
CA LEU A 292 -4.89 -8.52 10.98
C LEU A 292 -4.00 -7.37 11.39
N ALA A 293 -4.55 -6.40 12.11
CA ALA A 293 -3.80 -5.19 12.45
C ALA A 293 -2.62 -5.50 13.37
N SER A 294 -2.80 -6.31 14.41
CA SER A 294 -1.73 -6.65 15.35
C SER A 294 -0.68 -7.57 14.72
N GLY A 295 -1.10 -8.44 13.80
CA GLY A 295 -0.20 -9.23 12.97
C GLY A 295 0.68 -8.32 12.10
N THR A 296 0.09 -7.33 11.43
CA THR A 296 0.85 -6.36 10.63
C THR A 296 1.80 -5.51 11.48
N LEU A 297 1.38 -5.05 12.66
CA LEU A 297 2.27 -4.33 13.58
C LEU A 297 3.48 -5.19 13.97
N GLY A 298 3.22 -6.42 14.42
CA GLY A 298 4.27 -7.37 14.81
C GLY A 298 5.17 -7.75 13.64
N TYR A 299 4.59 -7.98 12.46
CA TYR A 299 5.32 -8.31 11.23
C TYR A 299 6.49 -7.36 11.00
N PHE A 300 6.25 -6.05 11.12
CA PHE A 300 7.26 -5.02 10.91
C PHE A 300 8.16 -4.79 12.13
N LEU A 301 7.59 -4.59 13.32
CA LEU A 301 8.39 -4.28 14.51
C LEU A 301 9.34 -5.42 14.90
N ASP A 302 8.88 -6.67 14.77
CA ASP A 302 9.67 -7.85 15.12
C ASP A 302 10.73 -8.18 14.05
N ARG A 303 10.69 -7.52 12.88
CA ARG A 303 11.64 -7.68 11.76
C ARG A 303 12.49 -6.45 11.50
N GLY A 304 12.62 -5.54 12.48
CA GLY A 304 13.60 -4.45 12.41
C GLY A 304 13.11 -3.18 11.70
N ALA A 305 11.80 -2.91 11.71
CA ALA A 305 11.24 -1.64 11.21
C ALA A 305 11.84 -0.40 11.85
N THR A 306 12.30 -0.52 13.09
CA THR A 306 13.01 0.54 13.81
C THR A 306 14.51 0.30 13.83
N ASP A 307 15.29 1.38 13.74
CA ASP A 307 16.73 1.33 13.98
C ASP A 307 17.08 1.20 15.48
N ARG A 308 18.38 1.28 15.78
CA ARG A 308 18.91 1.21 17.16
C ARG A 308 18.44 2.33 18.07
N ASP A 309 18.02 3.47 17.50
CA ASP A 309 17.55 4.65 18.22
C ASP A 309 16.01 4.62 18.35
N GLY A 310 15.36 3.57 17.83
CA GLY A 310 13.91 3.37 17.86
C GLY A 310 13.16 4.08 16.73
N LEU A 311 13.85 4.64 15.74
CA LEU A 311 13.24 5.36 14.64
C LEU A 311 12.81 4.43 13.51
N LEU A 312 11.62 4.65 12.94
CA LEU A 312 11.21 3.94 11.73
C LEU A 312 12.18 4.23 10.57
N THR A 313 12.70 3.18 9.95
CA THR A 313 13.70 3.29 8.88
C THR A 313 13.07 3.52 7.51
N LEU A 314 13.83 4.11 6.58
CA LEU A 314 13.44 4.23 5.18
C LEU A 314 13.58 2.90 4.43
N GLY A 315 12.50 2.13 4.34
CA GLY A 315 12.48 0.82 3.66
C GLY A 315 11.29 -0.04 4.08
N TRP A 316 11.44 -1.36 4.07
CA TRP A 316 10.36 -2.31 4.35
C TRP A 316 10.49 -2.98 5.72
N HIS A 317 11.36 -3.98 5.86
CA HIS A 317 11.76 -4.49 7.17
C HIS A 317 12.78 -3.55 7.78
N GLY A 318 13.95 -3.40 7.19
CA GLY A 318 14.92 -2.36 7.52
C GLY A 318 15.09 -1.35 6.38
N PRO A 319 16.23 -0.62 6.34
CA PRO A 319 16.59 0.24 5.24
C PRO A 319 16.64 -0.52 3.91
N TYR A 320 15.93 -0.02 2.89
CA TYR A 320 15.99 -0.54 1.52
C TYR A 320 15.72 0.60 0.55
N ALA A 321 16.80 1.22 0.06
CA ALA A 321 16.71 2.39 -0.81
C ALA A 321 15.98 2.18 -2.15
N PRO A 322 16.08 1.00 -2.84
CA PRO A 322 15.48 0.83 -4.16
C PRO A 322 13.95 0.99 -4.21
N MET A 323 13.23 0.71 -3.13
CA MET A 323 11.76 0.88 -3.09
C MET A 323 11.28 2.31 -2.81
N LEU A 324 12.20 3.23 -2.49
CA LEU A 324 11.85 4.58 -2.06
C LEU A 324 11.48 5.45 -3.26
N GLN A 325 10.38 6.18 -3.13
CA GLN A 325 10.03 7.20 -4.11
C GLN A 325 10.85 8.47 -3.90
N THR A 326 11.01 9.29 -4.94
CA THR A 326 11.80 10.53 -4.89
C THR A 326 11.34 11.51 -3.81
N TYR A 327 10.04 11.49 -3.48
CA TYR A 327 9.45 12.27 -2.39
C TYR A 327 9.65 11.67 -0.99
N SER A 328 10.22 10.48 -0.84
CA SER A 328 10.46 9.88 0.48
C SER A 328 11.68 10.52 1.14
N GLY A 329 11.46 11.15 2.30
CA GLY A 329 12.47 11.72 3.19
C GLY A 329 12.51 11.00 4.55
N PRO A 330 13.41 11.40 5.48
CA PRO A 330 13.64 10.69 6.74
C PRO A 330 12.39 10.46 7.60
N ALA A 331 11.44 11.39 7.59
CA ALA A 331 10.18 11.29 8.32
C ALA A 331 9.08 10.51 7.60
N SER A 332 9.30 10.11 6.34
CA SER A 332 8.27 9.52 5.51
C SER A 332 7.67 8.23 6.10
N PRO A 333 8.47 7.34 6.71
CA PRO A 333 7.96 6.15 7.40
C PRO A 333 6.87 6.44 8.44
N TYR A 334 6.84 7.62 9.06
CA TYR A 334 5.85 7.96 10.08
C TYR A 334 4.44 8.21 9.52
N TRP A 335 4.18 8.09 8.21
CA TRP A 335 2.79 7.94 7.74
C TRP A 335 2.12 6.67 8.31
N ALA A 336 2.95 5.73 8.78
CA ALA A 336 2.55 4.57 9.56
C ALA A 336 1.67 4.91 10.78
N SER A 337 1.73 6.16 11.29
CA SER A 337 0.85 6.69 12.34
C SER A 337 -0.65 6.43 12.09
N LYS A 338 -1.10 6.41 10.83
CA LYS A 338 -2.50 6.07 10.50
C LYS A 338 -2.91 4.67 10.97
N GLY A 339 -1.96 3.75 11.06
CA GLY A 339 -2.15 2.40 11.59
C GLY A 339 -2.55 2.39 13.07
N PHE A 340 -2.35 3.48 13.81
CA PHE A 340 -2.74 3.59 15.22
C PHE A 340 -4.17 4.13 15.42
N LEU A 341 -4.95 4.32 14.35
CA LEU A 341 -6.36 4.74 14.42
C LEU A 341 -7.18 3.89 15.40
N GLY A 342 -6.84 2.59 15.53
CA GLY A 342 -7.51 1.68 16.46
C GLY A 342 -7.53 2.16 17.93
N LEU A 343 -6.54 2.97 18.34
CA LEU A 343 -6.48 3.50 19.70
C LEU A 343 -7.64 4.44 20.06
N LEU A 344 -8.35 4.99 19.07
CA LEU A 344 -9.58 5.77 19.32
C LEU A 344 -10.70 4.92 19.94
N MET A 345 -10.69 3.60 19.74
CA MET A 345 -11.65 2.70 20.37
C MET A 345 -11.28 2.45 21.84
N PRO A 346 -12.25 2.53 22.77
CA PRO A 346 -11.98 2.39 24.20
C PRO A 346 -11.54 0.96 24.58
N PRO A 347 -10.89 0.75 25.73
CA PRO A 347 -10.34 -0.55 26.12
C PRO A 347 -11.34 -1.72 26.17
N ASP A 348 -12.61 -1.43 26.41
CA ASP A 348 -13.72 -2.39 26.48
C ASP A 348 -14.36 -2.69 25.12
N HIS A 349 -13.98 -1.97 24.05
CA HIS A 349 -14.48 -2.22 22.72
C HIS A 349 -14.22 -3.68 22.29
N PRO A 350 -15.17 -4.36 21.62
CA PRO A 350 -15.02 -5.76 21.21
C PRO A 350 -13.74 -6.09 20.46
N VAL A 351 -13.18 -5.13 19.71
CA VAL A 351 -11.92 -5.33 18.99
C VAL A 351 -10.76 -5.65 19.94
N TRP A 352 -10.77 -5.13 21.17
CA TRP A 352 -9.73 -5.34 22.18
C TRP A 352 -10.03 -6.51 23.12
N THR A 353 -11.26 -7.00 23.16
CA THR A 353 -11.71 -8.01 24.14
C THR A 353 -12.12 -9.34 23.50
N ALA A 354 -12.53 -9.37 22.23
CA ALA A 354 -12.85 -10.61 21.51
C ALA A 354 -11.61 -11.49 21.35
N VAL A 355 -11.79 -12.80 21.10
CA VAL A 355 -10.68 -13.69 20.77
C VAL A 355 -10.24 -13.43 19.32
N GLU A 356 -8.93 -13.37 19.05
CA GLU A 356 -8.45 -13.27 17.67
C GLU A 356 -8.92 -14.46 16.83
N GLU A 357 -9.26 -14.19 15.58
CA GLU A 357 -9.70 -15.19 14.61
C GLU A 357 -8.68 -15.27 13.47
N PRO A 358 -8.52 -16.43 12.81
CA PRO A 358 -7.55 -16.61 11.73
C PRO A 358 -7.86 -15.68 10.54
N LEU A 359 -6.80 -15.21 9.87
CA LEU A 359 -6.89 -14.45 8.62
C LEU A 359 -7.43 -15.31 7.47
N PRO A 360 -7.92 -14.70 6.37
CA PRO A 360 -8.36 -15.45 5.20
C PRO A 360 -7.32 -16.46 4.70
N ALA A 361 -6.04 -16.06 4.63
CA ALA A 361 -4.94 -16.91 4.20
C ALA A 361 -4.60 -18.07 5.17
N GLU A 362 -5.18 -18.09 6.37
CA GLU A 362 -5.01 -19.17 7.35
C GLU A 362 -6.16 -20.20 7.32
N ARG A 363 -7.22 -19.94 6.54
CA ARG A 363 -8.47 -20.73 6.58
C ARG A 363 -8.57 -21.75 5.45
N GLU A 364 -8.38 -21.30 4.22
CA GLU A 364 -8.54 -22.12 3.01
C GLU A 364 -7.76 -21.54 1.83
N ASP A 365 -7.51 -22.38 0.84
CA ASP A 365 -7.02 -21.94 -0.45
C ASP A 365 -8.11 -21.12 -1.15
N ALA A 366 -7.73 -19.98 -1.73
CA ALA A 366 -8.70 -19.09 -2.36
C ALA A 366 -8.14 -18.41 -3.59
N VAL A 367 -9.04 -18.16 -4.55
CA VAL A 367 -8.79 -17.35 -5.74
C VAL A 367 -9.83 -16.25 -5.78
N THR A 368 -9.40 -14.99 -5.80
CA THR A 368 -10.32 -13.83 -5.67
C THR A 368 -9.99 -12.79 -6.72
N VAL A 369 -10.95 -12.49 -7.59
CA VAL A 369 -10.87 -11.35 -8.52
C VAL A 369 -11.19 -10.07 -7.76
N LEU A 370 -10.32 -9.07 -7.85
CA LEU A 370 -10.53 -7.79 -7.18
C LEU A 370 -11.33 -6.83 -8.08
N GLY A 371 -12.64 -7.03 -8.11
CA GLY A 371 -13.63 -6.16 -8.78
C GLY A 371 -13.16 -5.59 -10.13
N PRO A 372 -13.29 -4.27 -10.35
CA PRO A 372 -12.96 -3.62 -11.63
C PRO A 372 -11.45 -3.41 -11.84
N THR A 373 -10.57 -3.89 -10.94
CA THR A 373 -9.14 -3.54 -10.97
C THR A 373 -8.38 -4.27 -12.07
N GLY A 374 -8.87 -5.45 -12.49
CA GLY A 374 -8.16 -6.39 -13.34
C GLY A 374 -7.19 -7.30 -12.58
N MET A 375 -7.02 -7.13 -11.26
CA MET A 375 -6.13 -7.94 -10.44
C MET A 375 -6.79 -9.22 -9.93
N LEU A 376 -5.96 -10.22 -9.62
CA LEU A 376 -6.38 -11.51 -9.07
C LEU A 376 -5.50 -11.87 -7.87
N LEU A 377 -6.12 -12.26 -6.77
CA LEU A 377 -5.45 -12.85 -5.60
C LEU A 377 -5.52 -14.36 -5.65
N GLN A 378 -4.45 -14.99 -5.17
CA GLN A 378 -4.31 -16.42 -4.99
C GLN A 378 -3.67 -16.68 -3.63
N SER A 379 -4.35 -17.38 -2.74
CA SER A 379 -3.82 -17.75 -1.42
C SER A 379 -3.80 -19.26 -1.22
N THR A 380 -2.81 -19.71 -0.47
CA THR A 380 -2.62 -21.12 -0.10
C THR A 380 -2.56 -21.24 1.42
N ALA A 381 -3.51 -21.96 2.03
CA ALA A 381 -3.63 -22.05 3.49
C ALA A 381 -2.51 -22.86 4.12
N ALA A 382 -1.97 -23.84 3.40
CA ALA A 382 -0.89 -24.70 3.89
C ALA A 382 0.39 -23.93 4.24
N ASP A 383 0.70 -22.86 3.51
CA ASP A 383 1.89 -22.02 3.71
C ASP A 383 1.56 -20.56 4.07
N GLY A 384 0.27 -20.20 4.07
CA GLY A 384 -0.21 -18.86 4.41
C GLY A 384 0.20 -17.76 3.42
N LEU A 385 0.67 -18.14 2.23
CA LEU A 385 1.14 -17.21 1.20
C LEU A 385 -0.04 -16.60 0.43
N VAL A 386 0.09 -15.31 0.12
CA VAL A 386 -0.80 -14.62 -0.81
C VAL A 386 0.03 -14.12 -2.00
N ARG A 387 -0.48 -14.36 -3.20
CA ARG A 387 0.08 -13.93 -4.48
C ARG A 387 -0.95 -13.02 -5.16
N LEU A 388 -0.50 -11.89 -5.67
CA LEU A 388 -1.29 -10.94 -6.44
C LEU A 388 -0.80 -10.97 -7.89
N HIS A 389 -1.71 -11.17 -8.83
CA HIS A 389 -1.46 -11.11 -10.27
C HIS A 389 -2.00 -9.79 -10.82
N ASN A 390 -1.11 -8.92 -11.28
CA ASN A 390 -1.45 -7.58 -11.74
C ASN A 390 -1.72 -7.56 -13.25
N HIS A 391 -2.97 -7.29 -13.63
CA HIS A 391 -3.39 -7.10 -15.02
C HIS A 391 -4.21 -5.81 -15.22
N GLY A 392 -4.12 -4.83 -14.33
CA GLY A 392 -4.85 -3.58 -14.55
C GLY A 392 -4.53 -2.41 -13.63
N SER A 393 -3.57 -2.59 -12.71
CA SER A 393 -3.03 -1.51 -11.90
C SER A 393 -1.73 -0.97 -12.50
N ASN A 394 -1.60 0.34 -12.64
CA ASN A 394 -0.43 0.97 -13.28
C ASN A 394 0.18 2.08 -12.41
N HIS A 395 1.44 2.42 -12.73
CA HIS A 395 2.14 3.56 -12.15
C HIS A 395 1.63 4.89 -12.74
N VAL A 396 1.85 5.98 -12.00
CA VAL A 396 1.59 7.34 -12.50
C VAL A 396 2.84 7.89 -13.17
N GLY A 397 2.92 7.78 -14.50
CA GLY A 397 4.04 8.30 -15.29
C GLY A 397 4.39 7.36 -16.45
N ASP A 398 5.38 7.75 -17.24
CA ASP A 398 5.84 6.98 -18.41
C ASP A 398 6.97 5.98 -18.07
N ASP A 399 7.60 6.15 -16.91
CA ASP A 399 8.69 5.29 -16.44
C ASP A 399 8.17 3.97 -15.85
N GLU A 400 8.94 2.90 -16.07
CA GLU A 400 8.67 1.60 -15.47
C GLU A 400 8.95 1.64 -13.96
N ASP A 401 7.91 1.50 -13.14
CA ASP A 401 8.02 1.33 -11.70
C ASP A 401 7.87 -0.15 -11.34
N PRO A 402 8.88 -0.82 -10.76
CA PRO A 402 8.80 -2.22 -10.33
C PRO A 402 7.63 -2.52 -9.38
N GLY A 403 7.11 -1.53 -8.65
CA GLY A 403 5.93 -1.68 -7.79
C GLY A 403 4.61 -1.86 -8.56
N TYR A 404 4.59 -1.60 -9.87
CA TYR A 404 3.41 -1.79 -10.73
C TYR A 404 3.69 -2.62 -11.97
N ALA A 405 4.92 -2.62 -12.50
CA ALA A 405 5.23 -3.22 -13.79
C ALA A 405 5.26 -4.76 -13.77
N ARG A 406 5.46 -5.42 -12.63
CA ARG A 406 5.50 -6.90 -12.57
C ARG A 406 4.13 -7.51 -12.77
N PHE A 407 4.09 -8.70 -13.36
CA PHE A 407 2.85 -9.47 -13.51
C PHE A 407 2.39 -10.09 -12.20
N ALA A 408 3.30 -10.33 -11.24
CA ALA A 408 2.94 -10.92 -9.96
C ALA A 408 3.77 -10.39 -8.78
N TYR A 409 3.16 -10.37 -7.60
CA TYR A 409 3.71 -9.94 -6.30
C TYR A 409 3.28 -10.94 -5.22
N SER A 410 4.03 -11.08 -4.14
CA SER A 410 3.61 -11.95 -3.03
C SER A 410 3.96 -11.37 -1.67
N THR A 411 3.31 -11.86 -0.62
CA THR A 411 3.58 -11.42 0.76
C THR A 411 4.98 -11.78 1.27
N ARG A 412 5.75 -12.61 0.56
CA ARG A 412 7.11 -13.02 0.97
C ARG A 412 8.21 -12.81 -0.08
N THR A 413 7.89 -12.22 -1.24
CA THR A 413 8.86 -11.88 -2.28
C THR A 413 8.60 -10.46 -2.77
N GLY A 414 9.66 -9.75 -3.19
CA GLY A 414 9.54 -8.38 -3.65
C GLY A 414 10.19 -8.20 -5.03
N PRO A 415 9.80 -7.15 -5.76
CA PRO A 415 10.35 -6.90 -7.08
C PRO A 415 11.86 -6.71 -7.02
N THR A 416 12.56 -7.20 -8.05
CA THR A 416 13.98 -6.92 -8.26
C THR A 416 14.17 -5.51 -8.83
N HIS A 417 15.31 -4.89 -8.52
CA HIS A 417 15.60 -3.49 -8.86
C HIS A 417 16.97 -3.34 -9.54
N GLY A 418 17.18 -2.17 -10.16
CA GLY A 418 18.44 -1.82 -10.82
C GLY A 418 18.72 -2.70 -12.04
N ASP A 419 19.99 -3.08 -12.22
CA ASP A 419 20.46 -3.87 -13.37
C ASP A 419 20.16 -5.37 -13.25
N ALA A 420 19.53 -5.80 -12.16
CA ALA A 420 19.15 -7.20 -11.97
C ALA A 420 18.06 -7.65 -12.96
N ALA A 421 17.97 -8.96 -13.19
CA ALA A 421 16.89 -9.50 -14.00
C ALA A 421 15.53 -9.17 -13.34
N ARG A 422 14.61 -8.59 -14.12
CA ARG A 422 13.24 -8.28 -13.68
C ARG A 422 12.52 -9.59 -13.31
N ASP A 423 12.05 -9.72 -12.09
CA ASP A 423 11.20 -10.84 -11.66
C ASP A 423 9.79 -10.75 -12.24
N ASN A 424 9.08 -11.87 -12.34
CA ASN A 424 7.67 -11.93 -12.79
C ASN A 424 7.38 -11.06 -14.03
N HIS A 425 8.26 -11.12 -15.02
CA HIS A 425 8.26 -10.24 -16.19
C HIS A 425 8.22 -11.05 -17.48
N PHE A 426 7.55 -10.53 -18.49
CA PHE A 426 7.62 -11.04 -19.87
C PHE A 426 8.12 -9.92 -20.77
N ALA A 427 9.21 -10.17 -21.50
CA ALA A 427 9.84 -9.19 -22.37
C ALA A 427 10.19 -9.78 -23.73
N LEU A 428 10.12 -8.94 -24.76
CA LEU A 428 10.92 -9.15 -25.97
C LEU A 428 12.34 -8.66 -25.69
N ILE A 429 13.33 -9.34 -26.26
CA ILE A 429 14.73 -8.89 -26.21
C ILE A 429 15.01 -8.16 -27.51
N LEU A 430 14.96 -6.82 -27.44
CA LEU A 430 15.17 -5.93 -28.58
C LEU A 430 16.44 -5.14 -28.34
N ASP A 431 17.27 -5.02 -29.37
CA ASP A 431 18.52 -4.25 -29.30
C ASP A 431 19.44 -4.72 -28.14
N GLY A 432 19.36 -6.01 -27.78
CA GLY A 432 20.13 -6.61 -26.68
C GLY A 432 19.55 -6.39 -25.28
N ALA A 433 18.40 -5.74 -25.14
CA ALA A 433 17.79 -5.41 -23.85
C ALA A 433 16.33 -5.90 -23.73
N PRO A 434 15.87 -6.29 -22.52
CA PRO A 434 14.48 -6.64 -22.30
C PRO A 434 13.57 -5.41 -22.37
N THR A 435 12.49 -5.48 -23.15
CA THR A 435 11.45 -4.44 -23.17
C THR A 435 10.82 -4.27 -21.79
N ALA A 436 10.47 -3.03 -21.44
CA ALA A 436 9.68 -2.72 -20.25
C ALA A 436 8.23 -3.17 -20.43
N ARG A 437 7.49 -3.27 -19.32
CA ARG A 437 6.03 -3.36 -19.33
C ARG A 437 5.45 -1.98 -18.99
N PRO A 438 5.02 -1.20 -20.00
CA PRO A 438 4.35 0.08 -19.76
C PRO A 438 2.92 -0.15 -19.25
N THR A 439 2.15 0.93 -19.14
CA THR A 439 0.72 0.92 -18.81
C THR A 439 -0.03 -0.18 -19.55
N ALA A 440 -0.61 -1.09 -18.77
CA ALA A 440 -1.39 -2.21 -19.26
C ALA A 440 -2.89 -1.87 -19.18
N GLY A 441 -3.59 -2.08 -20.31
CA GLY A 441 -5.04 -1.99 -20.38
C GLY A 441 -5.66 -3.32 -19.98
N PRO A 442 -6.56 -3.37 -18.97
CA PRO A 442 -7.24 -4.61 -18.61
C PRO A 442 -8.17 -5.06 -19.74
N LEU A 443 -8.19 -6.36 -20.02
CA LEU A 443 -9.08 -7.00 -20.99
C LEU A 443 -10.12 -7.93 -20.32
N GLY A 444 -10.10 -7.97 -18.99
CA GLY A 444 -10.91 -8.84 -18.14
C GLY A 444 -10.18 -9.18 -16.85
N PRO A 445 -10.78 -10.00 -15.99
CA PRO A 445 -10.12 -10.51 -14.79
C PRO A 445 -8.82 -11.24 -15.16
N ALA A 446 -7.70 -10.83 -14.54
CA ALA A 446 -6.38 -11.43 -14.77
C ALA A 446 -5.93 -11.47 -16.25
N ALA A 447 -6.40 -10.52 -17.08
CA ALA A 447 -6.00 -10.39 -18.47
C ALA A 447 -5.75 -8.93 -18.84
N SER A 448 -4.68 -8.68 -19.61
CA SER A 448 -4.28 -7.32 -19.98
C SER A 448 -3.54 -7.29 -21.32
N ALA A 449 -3.57 -6.15 -22.00
CA ALA A 449 -2.66 -5.86 -23.11
C ALA A 449 -1.76 -4.67 -22.81
N HIS A 450 -0.53 -4.72 -23.35
CA HIS A 450 0.37 -3.59 -23.39
C HIS A 450 1.15 -3.55 -24.71
N THR A 451 1.74 -2.39 -24.99
CA THR A 451 2.48 -2.11 -26.22
C THR A 451 3.94 -1.80 -25.85
N PRO A 452 4.84 -2.80 -25.82
CA PRO A 452 6.23 -2.59 -25.41
C PRO A 452 7.03 -1.73 -26.40
N ARG A 453 6.66 -1.74 -27.68
CA ARG A 453 7.19 -0.87 -28.75
C ARG A 453 6.08 -0.56 -29.75
N PRO A 454 6.15 0.57 -30.49
CA PRO A 454 5.21 0.86 -31.55
C PRO A 454 5.07 -0.33 -32.53
N GLY A 455 3.83 -0.74 -32.79
CA GLY A 455 3.52 -1.87 -33.69
C GLY A 455 3.61 -3.27 -33.06
N ILE A 456 4.12 -3.40 -31.84
CA ILE A 456 4.16 -4.68 -31.10
C ILE A 456 3.12 -4.63 -29.99
N ARG A 457 2.25 -5.64 -29.93
CA ARG A 457 1.27 -5.81 -28.86
C ARG A 457 1.50 -7.14 -28.16
N VAL A 458 1.38 -7.12 -26.83
CA VAL A 458 1.47 -8.30 -25.97
C VAL A 458 0.18 -8.40 -25.15
N VAL A 459 -0.59 -9.46 -25.40
CA VAL A 459 -1.74 -9.85 -24.58
C VAL A 459 -1.24 -10.85 -23.55
N SER A 460 -1.59 -10.66 -22.29
CA SER A 460 -1.17 -11.55 -21.20
C SER A 460 -2.38 -11.93 -20.37
N ALA A 461 -2.47 -13.20 -19.97
CA ALA A 461 -3.46 -13.66 -19.03
C ALA A 461 -2.90 -14.69 -18.06
N THR A 462 -3.46 -14.71 -16.85
CA THR A 462 -3.06 -15.62 -15.78
C THR A 462 -4.27 -16.42 -15.31
N LEU A 463 -4.09 -17.73 -15.17
CA LEU A 463 -5.07 -18.64 -14.58
C LEU A 463 -4.40 -19.41 -13.44
N VAL A 464 -5.08 -19.55 -12.31
CA VAL A 464 -4.48 -20.13 -11.09
C VAL A 464 -5.37 -21.20 -10.47
N HIS A 465 -4.75 -22.14 -9.76
CA HIS A 465 -5.42 -23.16 -8.97
C HIS A 465 -4.45 -23.73 -7.91
N GLY A 466 -4.84 -23.76 -6.64
CA GLY A 466 -3.93 -24.08 -5.54
C GLY A 466 -2.68 -23.17 -5.60
N ARG A 467 -1.48 -23.76 -5.62
CA ARG A 467 -0.21 -23.04 -5.83
C ARG A 467 0.25 -22.90 -7.29
N ALA A 468 -0.53 -23.40 -8.25
CA ALA A 468 -0.17 -23.41 -9.67
C ALA A 468 -0.63 -22.13 -10.38
N GLU A 469 0.18 -21.65 -11.32
CA GLU A 469 -0.04 -20.42 -12.09
C GLU A 469 0.24 -20.68 -13.57
N VAL A 470 -0.80 -20.79 -14.39
CA VAL A 470 -0.64 -20.78 -15.86
C VAL A 470 -0.50 -19.34 -16.31
N ARG A 471 0.63 -19.01 -16.92
CA ARG A 471 0.94 -17.68 -17.46
C ARG A 471 1.01 -17.77 -18.97
N ALA A 472 0.20 -16.99 -19.67
CA ALA A 472 0.12 -16.99 -21.12
C ALA A 472 0.37 -15.60 -21.69
N HIS A 473 1.22 -15.52 -22.72
CA HIS A 473 1.59 -14.27 -23.40
C HIS A 473 1.49 -14.46 -24.91
N LEU A 474 0.58 -13.72 -25.56
CA LEU A 474 0.43 -13.70 -27.01
C LEU A 474 1.07 -12.42 -27.56
N VAL A 475 2.12 -12.60 -28.36
CA VAL A 475 2.85 -11.53 -29.03
C VAL A 475 2.36 -11.39 -30.46
N THR A 476 2.04 -10.17 -30.87
CA THR A 476 1.63 -9.83 -32.25
C THR A 476 2.42 -8.63 -32.75
N GLY A 477 2.86 -8.68 -34.01
CA GLY A 477 3.56 -7.57 -34.68
C GLY A 477 5.08 -7.52 -34.46
N ALA A 478 5.66 -8.43 -33.66
CA ALA A 478 7.10 -8.59 -33.57
C ALA A 478 7.68 -9.33 -34.79
N PRO A 479 8.87 -8.98 -35.29
CA PRO A 479 9.54 -9.74 -36.35
C PRO A 479 9.77 -11.20 -35.94
N GLU A 480 9.60 -12.14 -36.88
CA GLU A 480 9.93 -13.54 -36.64
C GLU A 480 11.40 -13.71 -36.21
N GLY A 481 11.63 -14.62 -35.26
CA GLY A 481 12.95 -14.82 -34.65
C GLY A 481 13.31 -13.80 -33.56
N THR A 482 12.41 -12.86 -33.23
CA THR A 482 12.63 -11.97 -32.08
C THR A 482 12.69 -12.80 -30.79
N PRO A 483 13.79 -12.73 -30.01
CA PRO A 483 13.88 -13.47 -28.76
C PRO A 483 12.94 -12.89 -27.70
N VAL A 484 12.43 -13.75 -26.83
CA VAL A 484 11.61 -13.39 -25.68
C VAL A 484 12.15 -14.04 -24.41
N ARG A 485 11.80 -13.47 -23.26
CA ARG A 485 12.10 -14.04 -21.95
C ARG A 485 10.90 -13.88 -21.02
N GLN A 486 10.57 -14.95 -20.31
CA GLN A 486 9.71 -14.89 -19.14
C GLN A 486 10.50 -15.24 -17.89
N THR A 487 10.31 -14.46 -16.83
CA THR A 487 10.91 -14.69 -15.52
C THR A 487 9.87 -15.09 -14.47
N GLY A 488 10.31 -15.86 -13.49
CA GLY A 488 9.53 -16.30 -12.35
C GLY A 488 9.72 -15.42 -11.12
N TRP A 489 9.37 -15.97 -9.97
CA TRP A 489 9.52 -15.34 -8.66
C TRP A 489 11.00 -15.18 -8.27
N ALA A 490 11.35 -14.02 -7.72
CA ALA A 490 12.65 -13.79 -7.09
C ALA A 490 12.62 -14.24 -5.63
N THR A 491 13.48 -15.19 -5.27
CA THR A 491 13.55 -15.76 -3.93
C THR A 491 14.98 -15.74 -3.41
N GLY A 492 15.16 -15.18 -2.22
CA GLY A 492 16.36 -15.36 -1.40
C GLY A 492 16.09 -16.11 -0.09
N ASP A 493 14.81 -16.44 0.17
CA ASP A 493 14.35 -17.10 1.36
C ASP A 493 14.41 -18.64 1.17
N PRO A 494 15.24 -19.37 1.95
CA PRO A 494 15.35 -20.81 1.82
C PRO A 494 14.07 -21.57 2.21
N ALA A 495 13.12 -20.92 2.87
CA ALA A 495 11.81 -21.50 3.19
C ALA A 495 10.80 -21.35 2.03
N LEU A 496 11.20 -20.78 0.89
CA LEU A 496 10.38 -20.66 -0.31
C LEU A 496 10.98 -21.45 -1.47
N THR A 497 10.11 -22.11 -2.22
CA THR A 497 10.47 -22.73 -3.49
C THR A 497 9.72 -22.02 -4.62
N ALA A 498 10.49 -21.42 -5.53
CA ALA A 498 9.99 -20.89 -6.80
C ALA A 498 10.23 -21.90 -7.93
N GLN A 499 9.22 -22.14 -8.75
CA GLN A 499 9.29 -23.03 -9.91
C GLN A 499 8.75 -22.32 -11.14
N LEU A 500 9.36 -22.60 -12.30
CA LEU A 500 8.93 -22.12 -13.61
C LEU A 500 9.18 -23.23 -14.62
N HIS A 501 8.13 -23.63 -15.33
CA HIS A 501 8.19 -24.69 -16.31
C HIS A 501 7.68 -24.20 -17.68
N PRO A 502 8.48 -24.29 -18.75
CA PRO A 502 8.05 -23.95 -20.10
C PRO A 502 7.02 -24.98 -20.60
N VAL A 503 5.94 -24.51 -21.24
CA VAL A 503 4.86 -25.39 -21.75
C VAL A 503 4.71 -25.26 -23.27
N HIS A 504 4.71 -24.03 -23.80
CA HIS A 504 4.55 -23.77 -25.23
C HIS A 504 5.32 -22.51 -25.64
N GLY A 505 5.97 -22.53 -26.80
CA GLY A 505 6.68 -21.39 -27.39
C GLY A 505 8.07 -21.10 -26.80
N TYR A 506 8.51 -21.82 -25.77
CA TYR A 506 9.83 -21.65 -25.17
C TYR A 506 10.82 -22.72 -25.62
N ASP A 507 12.10 -22.38 -25.60
CA ASP A 507 13.22 -23.23 -25.95
C ASP A 507 13.91 -23.75 -24.68
N GLY A 508 14.10 -25.06 -24.57
CA GLY A 508 14.84 -25.69 -23.48
C GLY A 508 14.14 -25.63 -22.12
N GLU A 509 14.91 -25.83 -21.06
CA GLU A 509 14.46 -25.83 -19.67
C GLU A 509 14.67 -24.47 -19.00
N ALA A 510 13.97 -24.25 -17.88
CA ALA A 510 14.19 -23.07 -17.07
C ALA A 510 15.62 -23.03 -16.52
N ARG A 511 16.21 -21.83 -16.51
CA ARG A 511 17.55 -21.57 -15.99
C ARG A 511 17.53 -20.48 -14.93
N GLU A 512 18.49 -20.52 -14.03
CA GLU A 512 18.60 -19.52 -12.98
C GLU A 512 19.27 -18.23 -13.49
N LEU A 513 18.77 -17.10 -12.98
CA LEU A 513 19.30 -15.75 -13.17
C LEU A 513 19.51 -15.09 -11.80
N PRO A 514 20.53 -14.25 -11.65
CA PRO A 514 20.69 -13.43 -10.46
C PRO A 514 19.58 -12.35 -10.41
N GLY A 515 18.88 -12.28 -9.28
CA GLY A 515 17.83 -11.29 -8.99
C GLY A 515 18.29 -10.11 -8.14
N GLY A 516 19.45 -10.21 -7.48
CA GLY A 516 19.99 -9.13 -6.65
C GLY A 516 19.19 -8.88 -5.36
N PRO A 517 19.41 -7.75 -4.66
CA PRO A 517 18.74 -7.45 -3.40
C PRO A 517 17.26 -7.10 -3.61
N THR A 518 16.42 -7.61 -2.73
CA THR A 518 14.99 -7.27 -2.66
C THR A 518 14.66 -6.69 -1.27
N MET A 519 13.45 -6.21 -1.10
CA MET A 519 12.97 -5.76 0.22
C MET A 519 12.88 -6.88 1.28
N PHE A 520 13.12 -8.14 0.90
CA PHE A 520 13.11 -9.32 1.77
C PHE A 520 14.51 -9.90 2.04
N GLY A 521 15.57 -9.37 1.42
CA GLY A 521 16.92 -9.88 1.61
C GLY A 521 17.97 -9.31 0.65
N GLU A 522 19.25 -9.46 1.00
CA GLU A 522 20.38 -8.89 0.25
C GLU A 522 20.65 -9.57 -1.09
N THR A 523 20.19 -10.82 -1.25
CA THR A 523 20.36 -11.59 -2.47
C THR A 523 19.08 -12.33 -2.82
N SER A 524 18.85 -12.52 -4.11
CA SER A 524 17.80 -13.37 -4.65
C SER A 524 18.24 -14.01 -5.96
N GLY A 525 17.69 -15.18 -6.25
CA GLY A 525 17.74 -15.84 -7.56
C GLY A 525 16.33 -15.94 -8.14
N LEU A 526 16.24 -16.06 -9.45
CA LEU A 526 14.96 -16.27 -10.15
C LEU A 526 15.14 -17.18 -11.36
N LEU A 527 14.09 -17.92 -11.70
CA LEU A 527 14.07 -18.76 -12.90
C LEU A 527 13.65 -17.95 -14.12
N ALA A 528 14.20 -18.30 -15.28
CA ALA A 528 13.84 -17.74 -16.57
C ALA A 528 13.70 -18.83 -17.62
N VAL A 529 12.74 -18.63 -18.52
CA VAL A 529 12.60 -19.39 -19.77
C VAL A 529 12.72 -18.42 -20.93
N ASP A 530 13.44 -18.85 -21.96
CA ASP A 530 13.71 -18.07 -23.18
C ASP A 530 12.99 -18.73 -24.36
N GLY A 531 12.65 -17.97 -25.39
CA GLY A 531 12.02 -18.49 -26.61
C GLY A 531 12.17 -17.51 -27.76
N VAL A 532 11.60 -17.85 -28.91
CA VAL A 532 11.61 -16.97 -30.09
C VAL A 532 10.22 -16.85 -30.70
N THR A 533 9.90 -15.68 -31.21
CA THR A 533 8.66 -15.47 -31.98
C THR A 533 8.68 -16.25 -33.29
N THR A 534 7.56 -16.87 -33.61
CA THR A 534 7.33 -17.64 -34.84
C THR A 534 6.05 -17.14 -35.53
N GLY A 535 6.16 -16.75 -36.80
CA GLY A 535 5.01 -16.25 -37.58
C GLY A 535 4.41 -14.94 -37.07
N PRO A 536 3.20 -14.56 -37.54
CA PRO A 536 2.57 -13.27 -37.25
C PRO A 536 2.00 -13.15 -35.82
N ARG A 537 1.80 -14.28 -35.15
CA ARG A 537 1.27 -14.40 -33.79
C ARG A 537 2.03 -15.50 -33.08
N SER A 538 2.66 -15.19 -31.96
CA SER A 538 3.45 -16.15 -31.18
C SER A 538 2.90 -16.25 -29.77
N LEU A 539 2.44 -17.45 -29.41
CA LEU A 539 1.94 -17.73 -28.08
C LEU A 539 3.05 -18.35 -27.24
N PHE A 540 3.21 -17.85 -26.02
CA PHE A 540 4.09 -18.39 -25.02
C PHE A 540 3.27 -18.78 -23.79
N VAL A 541 3.44 -20.02 -23.31
CA VAL A 541 2.73 -20.54 -22.13
C VAL A 541 3.73 -21.18 -21.20
N SER A 542 3.62 -20.87 -19.92
CA SER A 542 4.40 -21.48 -18.85
C SER A 542 3.52 -21.81 -17.66
N LEU A 543 4.04 -22.68 -16.80
CA LEU A 543 3.46 -23.00 -15.51
C LEU A 543 4.44 -22.59 -14.42
N ALA A 544 4.01 -21.67 -13.55
CA ALA A 544 4.80 -21.16 -12.44
C ALA A 544 4.18 -21.55 -11.09
N SER A 545 5.00 -21.50 -10.04
CA SER A 545 4.55 -21.64 -8.66
C SER A 545 5.55 -20.97 -7.73
N LEU A 546 5.03 -20.35 -6.68
CA LEU A 546 5.78 -20.04 -5.46
C LEU A 546 5.12 -20.83 -4.34
N THR A 547 5.85 -21.38 -3.38
CA THR A 547 5.26 -22.05 -2.22
C THR A 547 6.22 -22.12 -1.04
N GLY A 548 5.67 -22.18 0.17
CA GLY A 548 6.39 -22.51 1.40
C GLY A 548 6.34 -23.98 1.79
N GLU A 549 5.75 -24.85 0.94
CA GLU A 549 5.82 -26.30 1.12
C GLU A 549 7.29 -26.78 1.14
N ALA A 550 7.60 -27.68 2.06
CA ALA A 550 8.89 -28.35 2.08
C ALA A 550 8.95 -29.38 0.95
N GLU A 551 9.95 -29.29 0.07
CA GLU A 551 10.15 -30.20 -1.07
C GLU A 551 8.90 -30.39 -1.94
N PRO A 552 8.34 -29.31 -2.51
CA PRO A 552 7.11 -29.40 -3.28
C PRO A 552 7.31 -30.21 -4.57
N ALA A 553 6.28 -30.95 -4.97
CA ALA A 553 6.28 -31.66 -6.25
C ALA A 553 6.60 -30.72 -7.43
N PRO A 554 7.20 -31.23 -8.53
CA PRO A 554 7.50 -30.41 -9.70
C PRO A 554 6.23 -29.74 -10.23
N VAL A 555 6.30 -28.45 -10.53
CA VAL A 555 5.13 -27.65 -10.93
C VAL A 555 4.47 -28.23 -12.19
N ALA A 556 5.25 -28.81 -13.10
CA ALA A 556 4.78 -29.52 -14.30
C ALA A 556 3.76 -30.64 -14.02
N THR A 557 3.70 -31.15 -12.79
CA THR A 557 2.73 -32.18 -12.38
C THR A 557 1.37 -31.62 -11.96
N LEU A 558 1.26 -30.29 -11.78
CA LEU A 558 0.04 -29.65 -11.25
C LEU A 558 -1.04 -29.42 -12.30
N ALA A 559 -0.70 -29.50 -13.60
CA ALA A 559 -1.65 -29.31 -14.68
C ALA A 559 -1.21 -30.00 -15.99
N ASP A 560 -2.16 -30.63 -16.70
CA ASP A 560 -2.05 -30.94 -18.13
C ASP A 560 -2.57 -29.73 -18.94
N ILE A 561 -1.73 -29.18 -19.81
CA ILE A 561 -2.03 -27.96 -20.57
C ILE A 561 -1.99 -28.28 -22.07
N ARG A 562 -3.10 -28.00 -22.76
CA ARG A 562 -3.25 -28.23 -24.20
C ARG A 562 -3.60 -26.94 -24.93
N VAL A 563 -2.69 -26.49 -25.76
CA VAL A 563 -2.91 -25.34 -26.67
C VAL A 563 -3.74 -25.81 -27.86
N ARG A 564 -4.96 -25.28 -28.01
CA ARG A 564 -5.84 -25.57 -29.16
C ARG A 564 -5.66 -24.59 -30.30
N SER A 565 -5.40 -23.33 -29.95
CA SER A 565 -5.08 -22.25 -30.87
C SER A 565 -4.24 -21.20 -30.13
N PRO A 566 -3.69 -20.18 -30.82
CA PRO A 566 -3.03 -19.05 -30.16
C PRO A 566 -3.90 -18.29 -29.15
N HIS A 567 -5.23 -18.49 -29.19
CA HIS A 567 -6.20 -17.79 -28.36
C HIS A 567 -6.91 -18.70 -27.35
N GLU A 568 -6.70 -20.01 -27.40
CA GLU A 568 -7.43 -20.96 -26.54
C GLU A 568 -6.52 -22.04 -25.96
N ILE A 569 -6.39 -22.02 -24.64
CA ILE A 569 -5.57 -22.93 -23.84
C ILE A 569 -6.49 -23.71 -22.89
N HIS A 570 -6.48 -25.03 -23.00
CA HIS A 570 -7.23 -25.93 -22.13
C HIS A 570 -6.32 -26.41 -21.00
N VAL A 571 -6.79 -26.30 -19.77
CA VAL A 571 -6.03 -26.67 -18.57
C VAL A 571 -6.83 -27.71 -17.80
N THR A 572 -6.21 -28.84 -17.48
CA THR A 572 -6.74 -29.84 -16.54
C THR A 572 -5.80 -29.90 -15.35
N TRP A 573 -6.26 -29.44 -14.19
CA TRP A 573 -5.49 -29.44 -12.96
C TRP A 573 -5.32 -30.85 -12.40
N HIS A 574 -4.35 -31.03 -11.51
CA HIS A 574 -4.04 -32.34 -10.90
C HIS A 574 -5.21 -32.98 -10.13
N ASP A 575 -6.16 -32.18 -9.65
CA ASP A 575 -7.38 -32.63 -8.97
C ASP A 575 -8.51 -33.02 -9.95
N GLY A 576 -8.28 -32.88 -11.26
CA GLY A 576 -9.25 -33.14 -12.33
C GLY A 576 -10.12 -31.93 -12.69
N THR A 577 -10.00 -30.80 -11.99
CA THR A 577 -10.70 -29.57 -12.35
C THR A 577 -10.23 -29.11 -13.73
N THR A 578 -11.15 -28.65 -14.57
CA THR A 578 -10.83 -28.17 -15.93
C THR A 578 -11.18 -26.70 -16.10
N ALA A 579 -10.39 -26.00 -16.90
CA ALA A 579 -10.59 -24.60 -17.22
C ALA A 579 -10.11 -24.30 -18.65
N VAL A 580 -10.66 -23.24 -19.23
CA VAL A 580 -10.23 -22.75 -20.55
C VAL A 580 -9.78 -21.31 -20.38
N LEU A 581 -8.51 -21.04 -20.66
CA LEU A 581 -7.96 -19.70 -20.72
C LEU A 581 -8.06 -19.20 -22.16
N ARG A 582 -8.80 -18.10 -22.34
CA ARG A 582 -8.97 -17.44 -23.65
C ARG A 582 -8.22 -16.12 -23.69
N LEU A 583 -7.38 -15.93 -24.69
CA LEU A 583 -6.68 -14.67 -24.94
C LEU A 583 -7.47 -13.87 -25.99
N PRO A 584 -7.93 -12.65 -25.67
CA PRO A 584 -8.69 -11.81 -26.59
C PRO A 584 -7.98 -11.60 -27.93
N GLU A 585 -8.75 -11.63 -29.03
CA GLU A 585 -8.22 -11.42 -30.39
C GLU A 585 -7.87 -9.95 -30.65
N GLU A 586 -8.55 -9.00 -29.99
CA GLU A 586 -8.39 -7.55 -30.13
C GLU A 586 -8.14 -6.83 -28.82
#